data_AF-A0A1A3L2A5-F1
#
_entry.id   AF-A0A1A3L2A5-F1
#
_cell.length_a   1.000
_cell.length_b   1.000
_cell.length_c   1.000
_cell.angle_alpha   90.00
_cell.angle_beta   90.00
_cell.angle_gamma   90.00
#
_symmetry.space_group_name_H-M   'P 1'
#
loop_
_entity.id
_entity.type
_entity.pdbx_description
1 polymer ?
#
loop_
_entity_poly.entity_id
_entity_poly.type
_entity_poly.pdbx_seq_one_letter_code
_entity_poly.pdbx_strand_id
1 'polypeptide(L)'
;MKGEWLYLVAGAAMVLLGAWRLVKIFVKFQVSRSNRAWPTVPGHVTRSETVDTGEEEEFRVEYRYEVNGVRHYGDVLQVGHASASRAKNRALLQQYPAGTEVEVHYDPVDPSTAVLIPGGGRNLLVPIAAMLVLIGGGIWISYGAVQRHLSREAEETQAAAALPQVPFYELNAPGGVAIDAQGYVYVCDGPAKAPSRTPGFPIGPPGIPGFPTTTPAIPGFPGPPAFDAPAGRLLRLDPGLLSATNQLPRVLGDPDGIALDSAGNFYITDRGMLWVYSVEHRADQHDTKFTGATPLRGVSSGSVAVDAAGNAYVTELSSGRVLKMAAETKTATEVFKVPDNGSAVDVAVGPTGIVYVTDARGNRVFKIPVDGTPTPLPFPELSQPQGVAVDGAGTVYVVDGGHHRVMKLTANAPTATDLLLEGLVDPYDVAVDNAGNVFVTDRGGHRVLKFPPAQ
;
A
#
# COMPACT_ATOMS: atom_id res chain seq x y z
N MET A 1 -13.99 6.34 18.10
CA MET A 1 -13.58 5.85 19.43
C MET A 1 -14.68 5.83 20.51
N LYS A 2 -15.53 6.86 20.71
CA LYS A 2 -16.45 6.92 21.87
C LYS A 2 -17.57 5.86 21.92
N GLY A 3 -18.05 5.36 20.77
CA GLY A 3 -19.17 4.40 20.73
C GLY A 3 -18.79 2.95 21.03
N GLU A 4 -17.58 2.51 20.67
CA GLU A 4 -17.16 1.11 20.81
C GLU A 4 -16.78 0.73 22.24
N TRP A 5 -16.20 1.68 22.98
CA TRP A 5 -15.95 1.55 24.41
C TRP A 5 -17.23 1.27 25.21
N LEU A 6 -18.37 1.83 24.78
CA LEU A 6 -19.64 1.61 25.45
C LEU A 6 -20.08 0.14 25.37
N TYR A 7 -19.89 -0.51 24.22
CA TYR A 7 -20.24 -1.93 24.03
C TYR A 7 -19.31 -2.88 24.78
N LEU A 8 -18.01 -2.55 24.84
CA LEU A 8 -17.05 -3.34 25.64
C LEU A 8 -17.34 -3.23 27.13
N VAL A 9 -17.60 -2.02 27.64
CA VAL A 9 -17.94 -1.80 29.05
C VAL A 9 -19.27 -2.47 29.38
N ALA A 10 -20.29 -2.37 28.52
CA ALA A 10 -21.57 -3.03 28.72
C ALA A 10 -21.45 -4.56 28.73
N GLY A 11 -20.72 -5.14 27.78
CA GLY A 11 -20.50 -6.59 27.72
C GLY A 11 -19.73 -7.12 28.93
N ALA A 12 -18.67 -6.43 29.35
CA ALA A 12 -17.91 -6.77 30.55
C ALA A 12 -18.77 -6.68 31.83
N ALA A 13 -19.60 -5.63 31.96
CA ALA A 13 -20.52 -5.48 33.08
C ALA A 13 -21.54 -6.64 33.15
N MET A 14 -22.09 -7.08 32.03
CA MET A 14 -23.00 -8.22 31.97
C MET A 14 -22.34 -9.53 32.44
N VAL A 15 -21.11 -9.79 31.99
CA VAL A 15 -20.35 -10.98 32.41
C VAL A 15 -20.08 -10.96 33.91
N LEU A 16 -19.62 -9.83 34.45
CA LEU A 16 -19.35 -9.68 35.88
C LEU A 16 -20.60 -9.84 36.74
N LEU A 17 -21.72 -9.23 36.33
CA LEU A 17 -23.00 -9.36 37.02
C LEU A 17 -23.53 -10.80 36.99
N GLY A 18 -23.47 -11.47 35.83
CA GLY A 18 -23.86 -12.87 35.68
C GLY A 18 -23.02 -13.81 36.53
N ALA A 19 -21.69 -13.63 36.52
CA ALA A 19 -20.77 -14.42 37.33
C ALA A 19 -21.00 -14.24 38.84
N TRP A 20 -21.15 -12.98 39.29
CA TRP A 20 -21.45 -12.69 40.70
C TRP A 20 -22.76 -13.32 41.17
N ARG A 21 -23.80 -13.28 40.33
CA ARG A 21 -25.08 -13.95 40.63
C ARG A 21 -24.95 -15.48 40.66
N LEU A 22 -24.19 -16.08 39.73
CA LEU A 22 -23.92 -17.52 39.75
C LEU A 22 -23.20 -17.97 41.02
N VAL A 23 -22.22 -17.20 41.51
CA VAL A 23 -21.55 -17.49 42.79
C VAL A 23 -22.56 -17.53 43.93
N LYS A 24 -23.47 -16.55 44.01
CA LYS A 24 -24.54 -16.54 45.04
C LYS A 24 -25.48 -17.74 44.93
N ILE A 25 -25.86 -18.13 43.71
CA ILE A 25 -26.70 -19.31 43.46
C ILE A 25 -25.95 -20.59 43.86
N PHE A 26 -24.66 -20.68 43.56
CA PHE A 26 -23.82 -21.82 43.91
C PHE A 26 -23.69 -22.01 45.42
N VAL A 27 -23.50 -20.91 46.18
CA VAL A 27 -23.53 -20.95 47.65
C VAL A 27 -24.87 -21.50 48.14
N LYS A 28 -26.00 -21.00 47.63
CA LYS A 28 -27.34 -21.53 47.97
C LYS A 28 -27.49 -23.01 47.59
N PHE A 29 -26.94 -23.42 46.45
CA PHE A 29 -26.97 -24.83 46.03
C PHE A 29 -26.17 -25.73 46.96
N GLN A 30 -24.98 -25.30 47.40
CA GLN A 30 -24.20 -26.02 48.40
C GLN A 30 -24.96 -26.17 49.71
N VAL A 31 -25.52 -25.08 50.23
CA VAL A 31 -26.35 -25.07 51.45
C VAL A 31 -27.55 -26.02 51.30
N SER A 32 -28.25 -26.00 50.15
CA SER A 32 -29.37 -26.89 49.85
C SER A 32 -28.99 -28.37 49.76
N ARG A 33 -27.72 -28.70 49.49
CA ARG A 33 -27.24 -30.08 49.44
C ARG A 33 -26.87 -30.58 50.84
N SER A 34 -26.26 -29.71 51.64
CA SER A 34 -25.80 -30.03 53.00
C SER A 34 -26.94 -30.03 54.03
N ASN A 35 -27.97 -29.19 53.85
CA ASN A 35 -29.06 -29.03 54.81
C ASN A 35 -29.93 -30.28 55.03
N ARG A 36 -29.83 -31.30 54.16
CA ARG A 36 -30.48 -32.60 54.37
C ARG A 36 -29.90 -33.38 55.54
N ALA A 37 -28.65 -33.09 55.90
CA ALA A 37 -27.92 -33.76 56.97
C ALA A 37 -27.74 -32.85 58.20
N TRP A 38 -28.35 -31.67 58.21
CA TRP A 38 -28.27 -30.76 59.34
C TRP A 38 -29.03 -31.30 60.56
N PRO A 39 -28.45 -31.16 61.77
CA PRO A 39 -29.13 -31.48 63.01
C PRO A 39 -30.38 -30.61 63.22
N THR A 40 -31.31 -31.10 64.04
CA THR A 40 -32.57 -30.43 64.30
C THR A 40 -32.75 -30.03 65.75
N VAL A 41 -33.46 -28.93 65.96
CA VAL A 41 -33.90 -28.44 67.28
C VAL A 41 -35.35 -27.96 67.22
N PRO A 42 -36.10 -28.03 68.34
CA PRO A 42 -37.40 -27.38 68.42
C PRO A 42 -37.28 -25.86 68.28
N GLY A 43 -38.18 -25.27 67.51
CA GLY A 43 -38.35 -23.83 67.37
C GLY A 43 -39.82 -23.43 67.39
N HIS A 44 -40.09 -22.14 67.40
CA HIS A 44 -41.45 -21.60 67.35
C HIS A 44 -41.58 -20.56 66.25
N VAL A 45 -42.65 -20.66 65.46
CA VAL A 45 -43.01 -19.67 64.46
C VAL A 45 -43.43 -18.38 65.17
N THR A 46 -42.72 -17.28 64.93
CA THR A 46 -43.02 -15.96 65.47
C THR A 46 -43.92 -15.17 64.54
N ARG A 47 -43.81 -15.41 63.23
CA ARG A 47 -44.61 -14.71 62.21
C ARG A 47 -44.88 -15.65 61.05
N SER A 48 -46.09 -15.58 60.50
CA SER A 48 -46.51 -16.34 59.33
C SER A 48 -47.57 -15.54 58.60
N GLU A 49 -47.25 -15.06 57.40
CA GLU A 49 -48.11 -14.18 56.63
C GLU A 49 -47.89 -14.37 55.13
N THR A 50 -48.85 -13.88 54.34
CA THR A 50 -48.63 -13.63 52.91
C THR A 50 -48.50 -12.15 52.66
N VAL A 51 -47.52 -11.78 51.85
CA VAL A 51 -47.25 -10.41 51.43
C VAL A 51 -47.57 -10.32 49.94
N ASP A 52 -48.52 -9.45 49.57
CA ASP A 52 -48.77 -9.13 48.16
C ASP A 52 -47.73 -8.11 47.70
N THR A 53 -46.89 -8.51 46.74
CA THR A 53 -45.84 -7.67 46.16
C THR A 53 -46.31 -6.89 44.93
N GLY A 54 -47.58 -7.06 44.53
CA GLY A 54 -48.17 -6.45 43.33
C GLY A 54 -48.01 -7.29 42.06
N GLU A 55 -46.96 -8.11 41.97
CA GLU A 55 -46.76 -9.09 40.88
C GLU A 55 -47.12 -10.51 41.34
N GLU A 56 -46.79 -10.86 42.59
CA GLU A 56 -47.07 -12.17 43.18
C GLU A 56 -47.38 -12.05 44.69
N GLU A 57 -48.16 -13.01 45.20
CA GLU A 57 -48.37 -13.19 46.64
C GLU A 57 -47.26 -14.11 47.17
N GLU A 58 -46.47 -13.67 48.15
CA GLU A 58 -45.34 -14.41 48.71
C GLU A 58 -45.63 -14.84 50.16
N PHE A 59 -45.40 -16.11 50.48
CA PHE A 59 -45.46 -16.60 51.86
C PHE A 59 -44.17 -16.27 52.62
N ARG A 60 -44.29 -15.65 53.79
CA ARG A 60 -43.17 -15.36 54.69
C ARG A 60 -43.39 -16.00 56.05
N VAL A 61 -42.33 -16.62 56.56
CA VAL A 61 -42.30 -17.23 57.89
C VAL A 61 -41.09 -16.72 58.63
N GLU A 62 -41.26 -16.33 59.88
CA GLU A 62 -40.18 -16.07 60.82
C GLU A 62 -40.35 -17.03 61.98
N TYR A 63 -39.24 -17.56 62.48
CA TYR A 63 -39.22 -18.49 63.59
C TYR A 63 -38.00 -18.24 64.47
N ARG A 64 -38.13 -18.59 65.74
CA ARG A 64 -37.05 -18.55 66.72
C ARG A 64 -36.69 -19.94 67.20
N TYR A 65 -35.42 -20.18 67.47
CA TYR A 65 -34.90 -21.46 67.95
C TYR A 65 -33.69 -21.22 68.84
N GLU A 66 -33.28 -22.22 69.61
CA GLU A 66 -32.17 -22.11 70.56
C GLU A 66 -31.16 -23.23 70.33
N VAL A 67 -29.89 -22.86 70.22
CA VAL A 67 -28.77 -23.80 70.05
C VAL A 67 -27.74 -23.47 71.11
N ASN A 68 -27.40 -24.44 71.97
CA ASN A 68 -26.41 -24.27 73.04
C ASN A 68 -26.68 -23.07 73.98
N GLY A 69 -27.94 -22.76 74.27
CA GLY A 69 -28.31 -21.63 75.14
C GLY A 69 -28.36 -20.26 74.44
N VAL A 70 -28.07 -20.20 73.13
CA VAL A 70 -28.11 -18.96 72.33
C VAL A 70 -29.35 -18.97 71.45
N ARG A 71 -30.13 -17.89 71.53
CA ARG A 71 -31.35 -17.72 70.72
C ARG A 71 -31.00 -17.19 69.33
N HIS A 72 -31.53 -17.88 68.32
CA HIS A 72 -31.41 -17.53 66.92
C HIS A 72 -32.80 -17.29 66.32
N TYR A 73 -32.82 -16.57 65.20
CA TYR A 73 -34.01 -16.29 64.42
C TYR A 73 -33.74 -16.69 62.98
N GLY A 74 -34.71 -17.34 62.34
CA GLY A 74 -34.65 -17.73 60.94
C GLY A 74 -35.89 -17.26 60.20
N ASP A 75 -35.72 -17.01 58.91
CA ASP A 75 -36.76 -16.54 58.00
C ASP A 75 -36.84 -17.39 56.72
N VAL A 76 -36.12 -18.52 56.67
CA VAL A 76 -35.99 -19.36 55.49
C VAL A 76 -36.85 -20.61 55.62
N LEU A 77 -37.97 -20.66 54.88
CA LEU A 77 -38.79 -21.87 54.79
C LEU A 77 -38.00 -23.03 54.14
N GLN A 78 -37.46 -22.81 52.94
CA GLN A 78 -36.68 -23.78 52.17
C GLN A 78 -35.69 -23.07 51.27
N VAL A 79 -34.49 -23.63 51.07
CA VAL A 79 -33.49 -23.04 50.18
C VAL A 79 -33.97 -23.05 48.73
N GLY A 80 -34.08 -21.85 48.15
CA GLY A 80 -34.56 -21.67 46.78
C GLY A 80 -36.08 -21.87 46.64
N HIS A 81 -36.84 -21.70 47.73
CA HIS A 81 -38.29 -21.57 47.65
C HIS A 81 -38.63 -20.42 46.69
N ALA A 82 -39.43 -20.72 45.68
CA ALA A 82 -39.98 -19.71 44.79
C ALA A 82 -41.37 -19.35 45.29
N SER A 83 -41.80 -18.12 45.00
CA SER A 83 -43.18 -17.69 45.14
C SER A 83 -44.13 -18.76 44.59
N ALA A 84 -45.14 -19.08 45.39
CA ALA A 84 -46.08 -20.15 45.11
C ALA A 84 -47.47 -19.56 44.84
N SER A 85 -48.34 -20.33 44.17
CA SER A 85 -49.70 -19.86 43.90
C SER A 85 -50.45 -19.55 45.21
N ARG A 86 -51.45 -18.65 45.16
CA ARG A 86 -52.28 -18.30 46.33
C ARG A 86 -52.78 -19.52 47.11
N ALA A 87 -53.16 -20.59 46.39
CA ALA A 87 -53.57 -21.85 47.00
C ALA A 87 -52.46 -22.55 47.80
N LYS A 88 -51.21 -22.55 47.29
CA LYS A 88 -50.05 -23.11 48.00
C LYS A 88 -49.65 -22.25 49.20
N ASN A 89 -49.66 -20.93 49.06
CA ASN A 89 -49.38 -20.04 50.18
C ASN A 89 -50.41 -20.19 51.31
N ARG A 90 -51.69 -20.33 50.95
CA ARG A 90 -52.74 -20.62 51.94
C ARG A 90 -52.53 -21.94 52.67
N ALA A 91 -52.03 -22.96 51.98
CA ALA A 91 -51.66 -24.23 52.60
C ALA A 91 -50.46 -24.06 53.56
N LEU A 92 -49.46 -23.26 53.18
CA LEU A 92 -48.31 -22.95 54.04
C LEU A 92 -48.71 -22.15 55.29
N LEU A 93 -49.63 -21.19 55.18
CA LEU A 93 -50.20 -20.48 56.33
C LEU A 93 -50.89 -21.41 57.32
N GLN A 94 -51.58 -22.44 56.81
CA GLN A 94 -52.23 -23.46 57.64
C GLN A 94 -51.22 -24.42 58.27
N GLN A 95 -50.14 -24.71 57.56
CA GLN A 95 -49.09 -25.63 58.01
C GLN A 95 -48.16 -25.00 59.06
N TYR A 96 -47.89 -23.69 58.95
CA TYR A 96 -46.99 -22.96 59.84
C TYR A 96 -47.69 -21.74 60.47
N PRO A 97 -48.73 -21.90 61.31
CA PRO A 97 -49.35 -20.78 61.99
C PRO A 97 -48.40 -20.13 63.02
N ALA A 98 -48.58 -18.84 63.30
CA ALA A 98 -47.83 -18.17 64.36
C ALA A 98 -48.11 -18.81 65.73
N GLY A 99 -47.05 -19.03 66.51
CA GLY A 99 -47.08 -19.71 67.80
C GLY A 99 -46.89 -21.23 67.73
N THR A 100 -46.92 -21.83 66.54
CA THR A 100 -46.73 -23.28 66.36
C THR A 100 -45.27 -23.69 66.58
N GLU A 101 -45.08 -24.83 67.22
CA GLU A 101 -43.78 -25.48 67.37
C GLU A 101 -43.39 -26.17 66.06
N VAL A 102 -42.15 -25.96 65.61
CA VAL A 102 -41.62 -26.44 64.34
C VAL A 102 -40.23 -27.03 64.53
N GLU A 103 -39.91 -28.03 63.72
CA GLU A 103 -38.56 -28.57 63.66
C GLU A 103 -37.68 -27.66 62.80
N VAL A 104 -36.58 -27.17 63.37
CA VAL A 104 -35.64 -26.27 62.71
C VAL A 104 -34.34 -27.01 62.42
N HIS A 105 -33.96 -27.08 61.15
CA HIS A 105 -32.67 -27.63 60.70
C HIS A 105 -31.65 -26.51 60.65
N TYR A 106 -30.58 -26.57 61.45
CA TYR A 106 -29.57 -25.50 61.54
C TYR A 106 -28.20 -25.97 61.05
N ASP A 107 -27.39 -25.04 60.51
CA ASP A 107 -26.01 -25.34 60.14
C ASP A 107 -25.16 -25.51 61.41
N PRO A 108 -24.53 -26.67 61.65
CA PRO A 108 -23.71 -26.88 62.85
C PRO A 108 -22.43 -26.04 62.87
N VAL A 109 -21.99 -25.52 61.72
CA VAL A 109 -20.83 -24.62 61.61
C VAL A 109 -21.24 -23.16 61.86
N ASP A 110 -22.45 -22.77 61.43
CA ASP A 110 -23.02 -21.44 61.66
C ASP A 110 -24.51 -21.54 62.09
N PRO A 111 -24.79 -21.67 63.40
CA PRO A 111 -26.16 -21.84 63.90
C PRO A 111 -27.11 -20.68 63.60
N SER A 112 -26.63 -19.53 63.10
CA SER A 112 -27.47 -18.44 62.63
C SER A 112 -28.17 -18.73 61.29
N THR A 113 -27.69 -19.73 60.56
CA THR A 113 -28.30 -20.21 59.32
C THR A 113 -29.16 -21.44 59.62
N ALA A 114 -30.46 -21.36 59.33
CA ALA A 114 -31.38 -22.48 59.49
C ALA A 114 -32.49 -22.51 58.44
N VAL A 115 -33.15 -23.65 58.29
CA VAL A 115 -34.32 -23.85 57.43
C VAL A 115 -35.38 -24.73 58.11
N LEU A 116 -36.64 -24.56 57.74
CA LEU A 116 -37.74 -25.43 58.21
C LEU A 116 -37.88 -26.71 57.39
N ILE A 117 -37.66 -26.63 56.07
CA ILE A 117 -37.79 -27.77 55.16
C ILE A 117 -36.40 -28.15 54.64
N PRO A 118 -35.84 -29.31 55.02
CA PRO A 118 -34.54 -29.75 54.53
C PRO A 118 -34.60 -30.10 53.04
N GLY A 119 -33.49 -29.93 52.33
CA GLY A 119 -33.40 -30.05 50.88
C GLY A 119 -33.82 -28.78 50.13
N GLY A 120 -34.32 -28.97 48.90
CA GLY A 120 -34.62 -27.88 47.96
C GLY A 120 -33.70 -27.86 46.73
N GLY A 121 -33.65 -26.71 46.04
CA GLY A 121 -32.62 -26.44 45.02
C GLY A 121 -32.91 -26.84 43.57
N ARG A 122 -33.95 -27.63 43.26
CA ARG A 122 -34.31 -27.98 41.85
C ARG A 122 -34.71 -26.74 41.03
N ASN A 123 -35.28 -25.73 41.68
CA ASN A 123 -35.66 -24.47 41.04
C ASN A 123 -34.46 -23.53 40.79
N LEU A 124 -33.25 -23.89 41.24
CA LEU A 124 -32.03 -23.12 40.97
C LEU A 124 -31.48 -23.36 39.56
N LEU A 125 -31.96 -24.37 38.81
CA LEU A 125 -31.49 -24.64 37.44
C LEU A 125 -31.92 -23.57 36.43
N VAL A 126 -33.14 -23.05 36.54
CA VAL A 126 -33.66 -21.99 35.66
C VAL A 126 -32.85 -20.69 35.79
N PRO A 127 -32.57 -20.15 37.00
CA PRO A 127 -31.74 -18.96 37.11
C PRO A 127 -30.28 -19.21 36.71
N ILE A 128 -29.74 -20.43 36.87
CA ILE A 128 -28.42 -20.78 36.33
C ILE A 128 -28.41 -20.65 34.80
N ALA A 129 -29.38 -21.26 34.12
CA ALA A 129 -29.49 -21.18 32.66
C ALA A 129 -29.64 -19.73 32.19
N ALA A 130 -30.46 -18.92 32.88
CA ALA A 130 -30.62 -17.50 32.57
C ALA A 130 -29.29 -16.72 32.72
N MET A 131 -28.49 -16.99 33.75
CA MET A 131 -27.19 -16.32 33.93
C MET A 131 -26.16 -16.77 32.88
N LEU A 132 -26.18 -18.04 32.46
CA LEU A 132 -25.30 -18.51 31.39
C LEU A 132 -25.61 -17.82 30.05
N VAL A 133 -26.89 -17.61 29.74
CA VAL A 133 -27.31 -16.83 28.56
C VAL A 133 -26.84 -15.37 28.68
N LEU A 134 -26.96 -14.75 29.86
CA LEU A 134 -26.50 -13.38 30.11
C LEU A 134 -24.98 -13.24 29.88
N ILE A 135 -24.19 -14.18 30.42
CA ILE A 135 -22.74 -14.22 30.24
C ILE A 135 -22.38 -14.42 28.77
N GLY A 136 -23.03 -15.38 28.10
CA GLY A 136 -22.82 -15.65 26.67
C GLY A 136 -23.12 -14.43 25.81
N GLY A 137 -24.22 -13.70 26.10
CA GLY A 137 -24.57 -12.46 25.43
C GLY A 137 -23.52 -11.35 25.64
N GLY A 138 -23.03 -11.19 26.86
CA GLY A 138 -21.97 -10.22 27.18
C GLY A 138 -20.65 -10.52 26.45
N ILE A 139 -20.26 -11.80 26.36
CA ILE A 139 -19.10 -12.25 25.59
C ILE A 139 -19.30 -11.98 24.10
N TRP A 140 -20.47 -12.32 23.53
CA TRP A 140 -20.77 -12.13 22.12
C TRP A 140 -20.74 -10.64 21.71
N ILE A 141 -21.33 -9.75 22.52
CA ILE A 141 -21.30 -8.30 22.30
C ILE A 141 -19.86 -7.77 22.35
N SER A 142 -19.09 -8.20 23.36
CA SER A 142 -17.69 -7.78 23.51
C SER A 142 -16.85 -8.25 22.33
N TYR A 143 -17.01 -9.52 21.93
CA TYR A 143 -16.34 -10.09 20.77
C TYR A 143 -16.69 -9.34 19.48
N GLY A 144 -17.97 -9.05 19.24
CA GLY A 144 -18.40 -8.29 18.06
C GLY A 144 -17.91 -6.83 18.06
N ALA A 145 -17.67 -6.22 19.22
CA ALA A 145 -17.04 -4.90 19.31
C ALA A 145 -15.54 -4.97 18.98
N VAL A 146 -14.81 -5.95 19.52
CA VAL A 146 -13.39 -6.19 19.20
C VAL A 146 -13.21 -6.50 17.71
N GLN A 147 -14.02 -7.39 17.13
CA GLN A 147 -13.92 -7.74 15.72
C GLN A 147 -14.14 -6.51 14.82
N ARG A 148 -15.15 -5.68 15.11
CA ARG A 148 -15.36 -4.43 14.35
C ARG A 148 -14.19 -3.46 14.46
N HIS A 149 -13.58 -3.38 15.64
CA HIS A 149 -12.39 -2.55 15.85
C HIS A 149 -11.20 -3.07 15.05
N LEU A 150 -10.90 -4.37 15.15
CA LEU A 150 -9.82 -5.01 14.38
C LEU A 150 -10.05 -4.94 12.87
N SER A 151 -11.30 -5.09 12.41
CA SER A 151 -11.63 -4.92 10.99
C SER A 151 -11.42 -3.49 10.53
N ARG A 152 -11.77 -2.48 11.35
CA ARG A 152 -11.50 -1.08 11.03
C ARG A 152 -10.02 -0.74 11.07
N GLU A 153 -9.27 -1.24 12.06
CA GLU A 153 -7.82 -1.08 12.09
C GLU A 153 -7.18 -1.77 10.88
N ALA A 154 -7.68 -2.93 10.46
CA ALA A 154 -7.23 -3.60 9.25
C ALA A 154 -7.58 -2.80 7.99
N GLU A 155 -8.79 -2.25 7.89
CA GLU A 155 -9.21 -1.36 6.78
C GLU A 155 -8.42 -0.05 6.77
N GLU A 156 -8.17 0.57 7.93
CA GLU A 156 -7.36 1.79 8.07
C GLU A 156 -5.88 1.51 7.77
N THR A 157 -5.34 0.37 8.20
CA THR A 157 -3.98 -0.07 7.86
C THR A 157 -3.87 -0.40 6.38
N GLN A 158 -4.90 -1.00 5.78
CA GLN A 158 -4.94 -1.30 4.35
C GLN A 158 -5.17 -0.03 3.50
N ALA A 159 -5.91 0.96 4.02
CA ALA A 159 -6.10 2.27 3.41
C ALA A 159 -4.87 3.18 3.57
N ALA A 160 -4.13 3.06 4.68
CA ALA A 160 -2.85 3.75 4.90
C ALA A 160 -1.69 3.06 4.14
N ALA A 161 -1.80 1.76 3.89
CA ALA A 161 -0.88 0.99 3.03
C ALA A 161 -1.25 1.04 1.54
N ALA A 162 -2.44 1.56 1.20
CA ALA A 162 -2.76 1.90 -0.17
C ALA A 162 -2.00 3.18 -0.51
N LEU A 163 -0.72 3.01 -0.86
CA LEU A 163 0.02 3.98 -1.67
C LEU A 163 -0.96 4.49 -2.75
N PRO A 164 -1.01 5.80 -3.05
CA PRO A 164 -1.72 6.26 -4.24
C PRO A 164 -1.26 5.36 -5.37
N GLN A 165 -2.19 4.65 -6.01
CA GLN A 165 -1.87 3.74 -7.11
C GLN A 165 -1.22 4.62 -8.17
N VAL A 166 0.12 4.69 -8.16
CA VAL A 166 0.89 5.48 -9.10
C VAL A 166 0.52 4.92 -10.46
N PRO A 167 -0.15 5.70 -11.33
CA PRO A 167 -0.57 5.17 -12.62
C PRO A 167 0.66 4.62 -13.35
N PHE A 168 0.55 3.40 -13.85
CA PHE A 168 1.64 2.73 -14.54
C PHE A 168 1.14 1.93 -15.73
N TYR A 169 2.03 1.68 -16.68
CA TYR A 169 1.81 0.75 -17.79
C TYR A 169 2.95 -0.25 -17.87
N GLU A 170 2.63 -1.53 -18.05
CA GLU A 170 3.61 -2.62 -18.13
C GLU A 170 4.32 -2.66 -19.49
N LEU A 171 5.64 -2.88 -19.43
CA LEU A 171 6.57 -2.84 -20.55
C LEU A 171 7.48 -4.07 -20.47
N ASN A 172 8.20 -4.37 -21.55
CA ASN A 172 9.13 -5.50 -21.57
C ASN A 172 10.50 -5.11 -21.01
N ALA A 173 11.10 -4.07 -21.57
CA ALA A 173 12.42 -3.56 -21.24
C ALA A 173 12.42 -2.06 -21.54
N PRO A 174 11.81 -1.24 -20.67
CA PRO A 174 11.64 0.18 -20.97
C PRO A 174 12.98 0.90 -21.00
N GLY A 175 13.18 1.69 -22.03
CA GLY A 175 14.31 2.59 -22.23
C GLY A 175 13.86 4.04 -22.03
N GLY A 176 14.13 4.88 -23.02
CA GLY A 176 13.83 6.30 -23.02
C GLY A 176 12.35 6.62 -23.10
N VAL A 177 11.98 7.77 -22.53
CA VAL A 177 10.62 8.28 -22.50
C VAL A 177 10.56 9.73 -22.97
N ALA A 178 9.54 10.07 -23.76
CA ALA A 178 9.28 11.44 -24.18
C ALA A 178 7.78 11.72 -24.26
N ILE A 179 7.40 13.00 -24.24
CA ILE A 179 6.00 13.43 -24.13
C ILE A 179 5.73 14.48 -25.20
N ASP A 180 4.60 14.36 -25.91
CA ASP A 180 4.19 15.36 -26.89
C ASP A 180 3.41 16.53 -26.25
N ALA A 181 3.13 17.56 -27.05
CA ALA A 181 2.40 18.75 -26.60
C ALA A 181 0.95 18.45 -26.17
N GLN A 182 0.39 17.31 -26.57
CA GLN A 182 -0.95 16.84 -26.25
C GLN A 182 -0.95 15.95 -24.99
N GLY A 183 0.22 15.64 -24.43
CA GLY A 183 0.42 14.83 -23.23
C GLY A 183 0.47 13.32 -23.49
N TYR A 184 0.53 12.87 -24.75
CA TYR A 184 0.78 11.46 -25.03
C TYR A 184 2.22 11.11 -24.70
N VAL A 185 2.41 9.93 -24.13
CA VAL A 185 3.71 9.46 -23.66
C VAL A 185 4.24 8.45 -24.67
N TYR A 186 5.49 8.61 -25.08
CA TYR A 186 6.18 7.74 -26.00
C TYR A 186 7.31 7.03 -25.26
N VAL A 187 7.32 5.70 -25.32
CA VAL A 187 8.33 4.89 -24.62
C VAL A 187 8.97 3.91 -25.60
N CYS A 188 10.29 3.93 -25.64
CA CYS A 188 11.07 2.87 -26.26
C CYS A 188 10.99 1.63 -25.36
N ASP A 189 10.42 0.55 -25.88
CA ASP A 189 10.28 -0.71 -25.16
C ASP A 189 11.07 -1.79 -25.88
N GLY A 190 12.15 -2.23 -25.25
CA GLY A 190 13.02 -3.27 -25.75
C GLY A 190 12.30 -4.61 -25.95
N PRO A 191 13.00 -5.58 -26.55
CA PRO A 191 12.39 -6.85 -26.87
C PRO A 191 11.97 -7.60 -25.60
N ALA A 192 10.88 -8.37 -25.70
CA ALA A 192 10.49 -9.29 -24.64
C ALA A 192 11.69 -10.19 -24.29
N LYS A 193 12.13 -10.16 -23.03
CA LYS A 193 13.27 -10.94 -22.55
C LYS A 193 13.02 -12.41 -22.87
N ALA A 194 13.78 -12.99 -23.79
CA ALA A 194 13.77 -14.45 -23.98
C ALA A 194 14.27 -15.09 -22.67
N PRO A 195 13.70 -16.23 -22.23
CA PRO A 195 14.20 -16.92 -21.04
C PRO A 195 15.70 -17.23 -21.24
N SER A 196 16.48 -16.84 -20.24
CA SER A 196 17.95 -16.82 -20.25
C SER A 196 18.59 -17.99 -21.02
N ARG A 197 19.31 -17.68 -22.10
CA ARG A 197 20.42 -18.50 -22.60
C ARG A 197 21.58 -17.57 -22.98
N THR A 198 22.63 -17.63 -22.15
CA THR A 198 24.03 -17.21 -22.35
C THR A 198 24.36 -16.34 -23.58
N PRO A 199 24.95 -15.14 -23.42
CA PRO A 199 25.45 -14.38 -24.55
C PRO A 199 26.74 -15.03 -25.06
N GLY A 200 26.72 -15.54 -26.27
CA GLY A 200 27.91 -15.89 -27.00
C GLY A 200 27.82 -15.31 -28.39
N PHE A 201 28.47 -14.17 -28.64
CA PHE A 201 29.16 -13.86 -29.90
C PHE A 201 30.24 -12.78 -29.68
N PRO A 202 31.33 -12.80 -30.46
CA PRO A 202 32.61 -12.20 -30.10
C PRO A 202 32.63 -10.69 -30.33
N ILE A 203 33.29 -10.02 -29.39
CA ILE A 203 33.74 -8.64 -29.47
C ILE A 203 34.71 -8.53 -30.65
N GLY A 204 34.34 -7.80 -31.71
CA GLY A 204 35.31 -7.36 -32.71
C GLY A 204 36.27 -6.35 -32.07
N PRO A 205 37.58 -6.39 -32.36
CA PRO A 205 38.53 -5.53 -31.66
C PRO A 205 38.30 -4.05 -32.00
N PRO A 206 38.67 -3.12 -31.09
CA PRO A 206 38.55 -1.68 -31.29
C PRO A 206 39.32 -1.23 -32.53
N GLY A 207 38.77 -0.24 -33.24
CA GLY A 207 39.20 0.22 -34.55
C GLY A 207 40.72 0.49 -34.66
N ILE A 208 41.30 -0.04 -35.73
CA ILE A 208 42.69 0.21 -36.13
C ILE A 208 42.76 1.66 -36.69
N PRO A 209 43.66 2.53 -36.21
CA PRO A 209 43.87 3.86 -36.79
C PRO A 209 44.40 3.75 -38.22
N GLY A 210 43.76 4.44 -39.19
CA GLY A 210 44.30 4.58 -40.55
C GLY A 210 43.34 4.37 -41.72
N PHE A 211 42.05 4.09 -41.51
CA PHE A 211 41.08 4.10 -42.60
C PHE A 211 40.53 5.52 -42.85
N PRO A 212 40.41 5.98 -44.12
CA PRO A 212 39.95 7.33 -44.42
C PRO A 212 38.52 7.55 -43.89
N THR A 213 38.37 8.63 -43.12
CA THR A 213 37.17 9.06 -42.38
C THR A 213 36.08 9.72 -43.24
N THR A 214 36.12 9.54 -44.56
CA THR A 214 35.12 10.13 -45.46
C THR A 214 34.70 9.13 -46.52
N THR A 215 33.45 8.67 -46.45
CA THR A 215 32.76 8.10 -47.61
C THR A 215 31.43 8.84 -47.75
N PRO A 216 31.11 9.42 -48.93
CA PRO A 216 29.85 10.12 -49.11
C PRO A 216 28.67 9.15 -49.01
N ALA A 217 27.48 9.67 -48.66
CA ALA A 217 26.25 8.90 -48.60
C ALA A 217 25.96 8.21 -49.94
N ILE A 218 25.84 6.88 -49.93
CA ILE A 218 25.48 6.07 -51.10
C ILE A 218 23.96 5.80 -51.04
N PRO A 219 23.17 6.20 -52.04
CA PRO A 219 21.77 5.80 -52.15
C PRO A 219 21.66 4.29 -52.44
N GLY A 220 20.83 3.57 -51.68
CA GLY A 220 20.45 2.16 -51.98
C GLY A 220 21.10 1.07 -51.12
N PHE A 221 21.12 1.20 -49.79
CA PHE A 221 21.51 0.08 -48.92
C PHE A 221 20.43 -1.01 -48.84
N PRO A 222 20.81 -2.30 -48.65
CA PRO A 222 19.89 -3.41 -48.53
C PRO A 222 19.03 -3.25 -47.27
N GLY A 223 17.85 -3.87 -47.25
CA GLY A 223 17.00 -3.92 -46.06
C GLY A 223 17.77 -4.42 -44.83
N PRO A 224 17.33 -4.06 -43.61
CA PRO A 224 17.98 -4.50 -42.39
C PRO A 224 18.09 -6.04 -42.38
N PRO A 225 19.11 -6.62 -41.72
CA PRO A 225 19.20 -8.07 -41.57
C PRO A 225 17.86 -8.59 -41.04
N ALA A 226 17.33 -9.66 -41.63
CA ALA A 226 16.21 -10.37 -41.02
C ALA A 226 16.69 -10.89 -39.66
N PHE A 227 16.15 -10.34 -38.57
CA PHE A 227 16.53 -10.74 -37.22
C PHE A 227 15.47 -11.73 -36.72
N ASP A 228 15.86 -13.00 -36.53
CA ASP A 228 15.06 -14.02 -35.84
C ASP A 228 14.95 -13.78 -34.31
N ALA A 229 15.22 -12.56 -33.83
CA ALA A 229 15.18 -12.18 -32.42
C ALA A 229 13.88 -11.42 -32.12
N PRO A 230 13.37 -11.47 -30.86
CA PRO A 230 12.24 -10.63 -30.47
C PRO A 230 12.58 -9.17 -30.77
N ALA A 231 11.63 -8.44 -31.34
CA ALA A 231 11.75 -7.04 -31.74
C ALA A 231 11.40 -6.11 -30.58
N GLY A 232 12.15 -5.03 -30.44
CA GLY A 232 11.72 -3.86 -29.67
C GLY A 232 10.61 -3.10 -30.41
N ARG A 233 9.96 -2.19 -29.69
CA ARG A 233 8.81 -1.41 -30.16
C ARG A 233 8.84 0.02 -29.63
N LEU A 234 8.13 0.90 -30.32
CA LEU A 234 7.81 2.24 -29.84
C LEU A 234 6.33 2.28 -29.47
N LEU A 235 6.03 2.48 -28.20
CA LEU A 235 4.66 2.60 -27.72
C LEU A 235 4.28 4.07 -27.54
N ARG A 236 3.09 4.43 -27.99
CA ARG A 236 2.38 5.64 -27.58
C ARG A 236 1.30 5.27 -26.60
N LEU A 237 1.38 5.85 -25.42
CA LEU A 237 0.45 5.68 -24.33
C LEU A 237 -0.39 6.94 -24.17
N ASP A 238 -1.66 6.76 -23.80
CA ASP A 238 -2.48 7.92 -23.44
C ASP A 238 -1.95 8.63 -22.18
N PRO A 239 -2.29 9.92 -21.96
CA PRO A 239 -1.78 10.69 -20.82
C PRO A 239 -2.08 10.07 -19.44
N GLY A 240 -3.07 9.18 -19.35
CA GLY A 240 -3.43 8.46 -18.13
C GLY A 240 -2.73 7.11 -17.98
N LEU A 241 -1.92 6.68 -18.95
CA LEU A 241 -1.26 5.37 -19.03
C LEU A 241 -2.24 4.18 -19.01
N LEU A 242 -3.45 4.34 -19.58
CA LEU A 242 -4.49 3.31 -19.54
C LEU A 242 -4.48 2.38 -20.75
N SER A 243 -3.86 2.80 -21.85
CA SER A 243 -3.86 2.16 -23.15
C SER A 243 -2.59 2.52 -23.90
N ALA A 244 -2.14 1.61 -24.77
CA ALA A 244 -0.99 1.85 -25.64
C ALA A 244 -1.29 1.42 -27.07
N THR A 245 -0.67 2.13 -28.02
CA THR A 245 -0.68 1.80 -29.45
C THR A 245 0.76 1.75 -29.96
N ASN A 246 1.08 0.72 -30.74
CA ASN A 246 2.39 0.66 -31.40
C ASN A 246 2.43 1.67 -32.55
N GLN A 247 3.42 2.56 -32.55
CA GLN A 247 3.46 3.69 -33.49
C GLN A 247 4.27 3.42 -34.76
N LEU A 248 5.16 2.41 -34.76
CA LEU A 248 6.08 2.20 -35.87
C LEU A 248 5.78 0.90 -36.65
N PRO A 249 5.68 0.96 -37.99
CA PRO A 249 5.52 -0.21 -38.84
C PRO A 249 6.82 -1.01 -39.04
N ARG A 250 7.95 -0.57 -38.45
CA ARG A 250 9.26 -1.22 -38.54
C ARG A 250 9.65 -1.91 -37.24
N VAL A 251 10.31 -3.05 -37.39
CA VAL A 251 10.97 -3.81 -36.32
C VAL A 251 12.20 -3.04 -35.83
N LEU A 252 12.10 -2.44 -34.64
CA LEU A 252 13.26 -1.95 -33.88
C LEU A 252 13.96 -3.14 -33.23
N GLY A 253 15.28 -3.05 -33.05
CA GLY A 253 16.02 -4.10 -32.35
C GLY A 253 15.91 -3.96 -30.85
N ASP A 254 16.67 -3.01 -30.32
CA ASP A 254 16.78 -2.66 -28.91
C ASP A 254 16.82 -1.13 -28.80
N PRO A 255 15.66 -0.47 -28.99
CA PRO A 255 15.59 0.98 -28.93
C PRO A 255 15.83 1.48 -27.51
N ASP A 256 16.61 2.55 -27.39
CA ASP A 256 17.07 3.09 -26.12
C ASP A 256 16.50 4.50 -25.89
N GLY A 257 17.17 5.56 -26.33
CA GLY A 257 16.71 6.94 -26.16
C GLY A 257 15.72 7.42 -27.23
N ILE A 258 14.86 8.37 -26.83
CA ILE A 258 13.84 8.97 -27.68
C ILE A 258 13.72 10.48 -27.43
N ALA A 259 13.50 11.25 -28.50
CA ALA A 259 13.05 12.63 -28.41
C ALA A 259 12.01 12.98 -29.48
N LEU A 260 11.19 14.00 -29.21
CA LEU A 260 10.29 14.60 -30.17
C LEU A 260 10.64 16.07 -30.40
N ASP A 261 10.57 16.51 -31.66
CA ASP A 261 10.60 17.94 -31.97
C ASP A 261 9.18 18.55 -31.98
N SER A 262 9.10 19.87 -32.11
CA SER A 262 7.83 20.61 -32.13
C SER A 262 6.93 20.28 -33.31
N ALA A 263 7.46 19.62 -34.35
CA ALA A 263 6.68 19.14 -35.49
C ALA A 263 6.17 17.70 -35.28
N GLY A 264 6.53 17.05 -34.17
CA GLY A 264 6.15 15.67 -33.86
C GLY A 264 7.04 14.61 -34.51
N ASN A 265 8.23 14.97 -34.99
CA ASN A 265 9.17 13.99 -35.52
C ASN A 265 9.89 13.27 -34.37
N PHE A 266 10.09 11.96 -34.52
CA PHE A 266 10.80 11.13 -33.55
C PHE A 266 12.27 10.97 -33.90
N TYR A 267 13.10 11.09 -32.88
CA TYR A 267 14.51 10.76 -32.91
C TYR A 267 14.70 9.57 -31.98
N ILE A 268 15.22 8.45 -32.49
CA ILE A 268 15.32 7.20 -31.73
C ILE A 268 16.71 6.62 -31.90
N THR A 269 17.37 6.27 -30.80
CA THR A 269 18.59 5.49 -30.84
C THR A 269 18.26 4.00 -30.75
N ASP A 270 18.81 3.18 -31.65
CA ASP A 270 18.64 1.71 -31.65
C ASP A 270 19.93 1.06 -32.17
N ARG A 271 20.53 0.18 -31.35
CA ARG A 271 21.75 -0.59 -31.66
C ARG A 271 22.86 0.23 -32.30
N GLY A 272 23.15 1.41 -31.74
CA GLY A 272 24.25 2.22 -32.22
C GLY A 272 23.96 3.04 -33.47
N MET A 273 22.68 3.24 -33.79
CA MET A 273 22.23 4.07 -34.90
C MET A 273 21.26 5.12 -34.35
N LEU A 274 21.29 6.34 -34.90
CA LEU A 274 20.20 7.31 -34.72
C LEU A 274 19.28 7.26 -35.93
N TRP A 275 18.05 6.87 -35.64
CA TRP A 275 16.96 6.84 -36.59
C TRP A 275 16.14 8.10 -36.42
N VAL A 276 15.84 8.79 -37.52
CA VAL A 276 15.01 10.01 -37.51
C VAL A 276 13.74 9.73 -38.32
N TYR A 277 12.63 9.58 -37.62
CA TYR A 277 11.33 9.34 -38.22
C TYR A 277 10.52 10.63 -38.21
N SER A 278 9.97 11.04 -39.35
CA SER A 278 8.91 12.06 -39.34
C SER A 278 7.55 11.41 -39.26
N VAL A 279 6.61 12.03 -38.56
CA VAL A 279 5.22 11.57 -38.56
C VAL A 279 4.43 12.41 -39.55
N GLU A 280 3.82 11.78 -40.55
CA GLU A 280 2.74 12.45 -41.30
C GLU A 280 1.45 12.23 -40.50
N HIS A 281 1.01 13.23 -39.76
CA HIS A 281 -0.27 13.18 -39.05
C HIS A 281 -1.44 13.23 -40.05
N ARG A 282 -2.08 12.09 -40.32
CA ARG A 282 -3.47 12.07 -40.78
C ARG A 282 -4.41 11.85 -39.61
N ALA A 283 -5.50 12.60 -39.58
CA ALA A 283 -6.43 12.71 -38.45
C ALA A 283 -7.18 11.39 -38.14
N ASP A 284 -7.07 10.40 -39.01
CA ASP A 284 -7.82 9.15 -39.03
C ASP A 284 -6.93 7.89 -39.16
N GLN A 285 -5.66 8.03 -39.57
CA GLN A 285 -4.66 6.96 -39.58
C GLN A 285 -3.26 7.54 -39.28
N HIS A 286 -2.70 7.20 -38.12
CA HIS A 286 -1.34 7.58 -37.73
C HIS A 286 -0.29 6.72 -38.45
N ASP A 287 -0.14 6.89 -39.76
CA ASP A 287 0.91 6.21 -40.53
C ASP A 287 2.24 6.96 -40.37
N THR A 288 3.14 6.43 -39.55
CA THR A 288 4.48 6.98 -39.37
C THR A 288 5.33 6.73 -40.62
N LYS A 289 5.77 7.79 -41.30
CA LYS A 289 6.59 7.69 -42.51
C LYS A 289 8.06 7.89 -42.20
N PHE A 290 8.84 6.83 -42.37
CA PHE A 290 10.30 6.92 -42.28
C PHE A 290 10.85 7.94 -43.30
N THR A 291 11.53 8.98 -42.82
CA THR A 291 12.09 10.06 -43.67
C THR A 291 13.61 10.11 -43.69
N GLY A 292 14.30 9.37 -42.81
CA GLY A 292 15.74 9.19 -42.92
C GLY A 292 16.37 8.44 -41.75
N ALA A 293 17.59 7.97 -41.92
CA ALA A 293 18.43 7.51 -40.82
C ALA A 293 19.79 8.18 -40.95
N THR A 294 20.33 8.65 -39.84
CA THR A 294 21.70 9.18 -39.81
C THR A 294 22.56 8.15 -39.09
N PRO A 295 23.44 7.43 -39.79
CA PRO A 295 24.34 6.49 -39.13
C PRO A 295 25.19 7.23 -38.11
N LEU A 296 25.00 6.93 -36.82
CA LEU A 296 25.95 7.34 -35.80
C LEU A 296 27.04 6.27 -35.73
N ARG A 297 27.99 6.33 -36.64
CA ARG A 297 29.02 5.28 -36.71
C ARG A 297 29.84 5.26 -35.41
N GLY A 298 29.69 4.20 -34.62
CA GLY A 298 30.54 3.91 -33.47
C GLY A 298 29.88 4.09 -32.09
N VAL A 299 28.60 4.45 -32.02
CA VAL A 299 27.84 4.33 -30.77
C VAL A 299 27.37 2.91 -30.59
N SER A 300 27.43 2.37 -29.38
CA SER A 300 26.83 1.08 -29.02
C SER A 300 25.47 1.26 -28.33
N SER A 301 25.28 2.43 -27.73
CA SER A 301 24.17 2.84 -26.87
C SER A 301 24.32 4.34 -26.59
N GLY A 302 23.21 5.04 -26.40
CA GLY A 302 23.17 6.48 -26.19
C GLY A 302 21.75 7.00 -26.29
N SER A 303 21.53 8.20 -25.79
CA SER A 303 20.24 8.89 -25.82
C SER A 303 20.28 10.08 -26.77
N VAL A 304 19.12 10.68 -27.02
CA VAL A 304 18.95 11.81 -27.92
C VAL A 304 18.01 12.85 -27.32
N ALA A 305 18.32 14.12 -27.53
CA ALA A 305 17.42 15.24 -27.30
C ALA A 305 17.40 16.15 -28.53
N VAL A 306 16.35 16.95 -28.69
CA VAL A 306 16.22 17.88 -29.81
C VAL A 306 15.84 19.27 -29.31
N ASP A 307 16.49 20.30 -29.86
CA ASP A 307 16.16 21.68 -29.54
C ASP A 307 15.03 22.23 -30.41
N ALA A 308 14.52 23.42 -30.05
CA ALA A 308 13.44 24.08 -30.79
C ALA A 308 13.79 24.44 -32.24
N ALA A 309 15.07 24.45 -32.61
CA ALA A 309 15.53 24.65 -33.98
C ALA A 309 15.66 23.31 -34.76
N GLY A 310 15.36 22.17 -34.12
CA GLY A 310 15.44 20.84 -34.72
C GLY A 310 16.85 20.25 -34.73
N ASN A 311 17.81 20.81 -33.98
CA ASN A 311 19.13 20.20 -33.86
C ASN A 311 19.05 19.04 -32.86
N ALA A 312 19.54 17.87 -33.25
CA ALA A 312 19.59 16.70 -32.38
C ALA A 312 20.93 16.64 -31.64
N TYR A 313 20.88 16.37 -30.34
CA TYR A 313 22.03 16.16 -29.47
C TYR A 313 22.03 14.70 -29.07
N VAL A 314 23.14 14.00 -29.26
CA VAL A 314 23.23 12.56 -29.04
C VAL A 314 24.40 12.27 -28.13
N THR A 315 24.17 11.45 -27.10
CA THR A 315 25.25 10.92 -26.27
C THR A 315 25.89 9.70 -26.92
N GLU A 316 27.19 9.56 -26.67
CA GLU A 316 27.93 8.36 -26.98
C GLU A 316 28.51 7.75 -25.71
N LEU A 317 27.78 6.79 -25.12
CA LEU A 317 28.07 6.21 -23.80
C LEU A 317 29.56 5.85 -23.62
N SER A 318 30.08 5.00 -24.51
CA SER A 318 31.42 4.43 -24.39
C SER A 318 32.55 5.45 -24.59
N SER A 319 32.32 6.50 -25.39
CA SER A 319 33.33 7.52 -25.68
C SER A 319 33.22 8.75 -24.76
N GLY A 320 32.08 8.89 -24.06
CA GLY A 320 31.75 10.05 -23.24
C GLY A 320 31.49 11.32 -24.05
N ARG A 321 31.30 11.21 -25.37
CA ARG A 321 31.06 12.37 -26.25
C ARG A 321 29.59 12.72 -26.31
N VAL A 322 29.32 14.00 -26.59
CA VAL A 322 28.01 14.50 -26.97
C VAL A 322 28.16 15.19 -28.32
N LEU A 323 27.38 14.71 -29.29
CA LEU A 323 27.39 15.18 -30.66
C LEU A 323 26.14 16.02 -30.93
N LYS A 324 26.30 17.19 -31.55
CA LYS A 324 25.20 17.97 -32.12
C LYS A 324 25.11 17.70 -33.61
N MET A 325 23.96 17.22 -34.07
CA MET A 325 23.59 17.16 -35.47
C MET A 325 22.73 18.37 -35.82
N ALA A 326 23.28 19.24 -36.66
CA ALA A 326 22.55 20.43 -37.09
C ALA A 326 21.37 20.06 -38.00
N ALA A 327 20.23 20.72 -37.78
CA ALA A 327 18.98 20.45 -38.49
C ALA A 327 19.12 20.66 -40.02
N GLU A 328 19.83 21.71 -40.41
CA GLU A 328 19.96 22.15 -41.81
C GLU A 328 21.01 21.33 -42.57
N THR A 329 22.21 21.22 -42.01
CA THR A 329 23.36 20.60 -42.69
C THR A 329 23.41 19.09 -42.51
N LYS A 330 22.69 18.54 -41.53
CA LYS A 330 22.74 17.13 -41.10
C LYS A 330 24.15 16.64 -40.77
N THR A 331 25.05 17.55 -40.38
CA THR A 331 26.43 17.24 -39.96
C THR A 331 26.51 17.08 -38.45
N ALA A 332 27.17 16.03 -37.98
CA ALA A 332 27.48 15.81 -36.56
C ALA A 332 28.78 16.52 -36.16
N THR A 333 28.74 17.26 -35.06
CA THR A 333 29.89 17.95 -34.45
C THR A 333 29.97 17.63 -32.98
N GLU A 334 31.17 17.40 -32.44
CA GLU A 334 31.35 17.21 -31.00
C GLU A 334 31.18 18.57 -30.29
N VAL A 335 30.22 18.64 -29.36
CA VAL A 335 29.96 19.85 -28.56
C VAL A 335 30.47 19.72 -27.13
N PHE A 336 30.65 18.49 -26.65
CA PHE A 336 31.16 18.22 -25.32
C PHE A 336 31.74 16.82 -25.24
N LYS A 337 32.76 16.66 -24.40
CA LYS A 337 33.27 15.36 -23.97
C LYS A 337 33.37 15.39 -22.46
N VAL A 338 32.72 14.42 -21.83
CA VAL A 338 32.75 14.25 -20.38
C VAL A 338 34.21 14.03 -19.92
N PRO A 339 34.68 14.76 -18.90
CA PRO A 339 36.05 14.64 -18.41
C PRO A 339 36.30 13.32 -17.67
N ASP A 340 37.55 13.03 -17.34
CA ASP A 340 37.97 11.89 -16.50
C ASP A 340 37.56 10.51 -17.03
N ASN A 341 37.44 10.35 -18.35
CA ASN A 341 36.88 9.14 -19.00
C ASN A 341 35.48 8.76 -18.48
N GLY A 342 34.69 9.79 -18.12
CA GLY A 342 33.30 9.64 -17.73
C GLY A 342 32.41 9.11 -18.86
N SER A 343 31.15 8.86 -18.52
CA SER A 343 30.19 8.17 -19.40
C SER A 343 28.96 9.05 -19.63
N ALA A 344 28.85 9.64 -20.81
CA ALA A 344 27.68 10.41 -21.21
C ALA A 344 26.51 9.46 -21.46
N VAL A 345 25.58 9.33 -20.50
CA VAL A 345 24.45 8.38 -20.63
C VAL A 345 23.31 9.04 -21.37
N ASP A 346 22.81 10.15 -20.83
CA ASP A 346 21.63 10.83 -21.32
C ASP A 346 21.86 12.33 -21.53
N VAL A 347 21.00 12.93 -22.35
CA VAL A 347 21.06 14.33 -22.74
C VAL A 347 19.67 14.95 -22.76
N ALA A 348 19.55 16.18 -22.25
CA ALA A 348 18.35 17.00 -22.39
C ALA A 348 18.71 18.40 -22.87
N VAL A 349 17.78 19.08 -23.55
CA VAL A 349 17.97 20.48 -23.97
C VAL A 349 16.87 21.35 -23.41
N GLY A 350 17.26 22.38 -22.68
CA GLY A 350 16.34 23.36 -22.11
C GLY A 350 15.79 24.33 -23.15
N PRO A 351 14.73 25.08 -22.82
CA PRO A 351 14.07 26.01 -23.74
C PRO A 351 14.99 27.14 -24.24
N THR A 352 16.07 27.44 -23.50
CA THR A 352 17.08 28.44 -23.88
C THR A 352 18.27 27.84 -24.64
N GLY A 353 18.19 26.59 -25.08
CA GLY A 353 19.26 25.89 -25.80
C GLY A 353 20.41 25.38 -24.91
N ILE A 354 20.26 25.44 -23.59
CA ILE A 354 21.25 24.89 -22.64
C ILE A 354 21.13 23.36 -22.67
N VAL A 355 22.26 22.68 -22.85
CA VAL A 355 22.32 21.22 -22.89
C VAL A 355 22.70 20.68 -21.52
N TYR A 356 22.02 19.64 -21.07
CA TYR A 356 22.28 18.93 -19.83
C TYR A 356 22.70 17.49 -20.14
N VAL A 357 23.72 16.98 -19.45
CA VAL A 357 24.29 15.66 -19.75
C VAL A 357 24.58 14.92 -18.45
N THR A 358 24.12 13.68 -18.34
CA THR A 358 24.46 12.80 -17.21
C THR A 358 25.82 12.13 -17.44
N ASP A 359 26.69 12.20 -16.43
CA ASP A 359 27.95 11.46 -16.36
C ASP A 359 27.83 10.36 -15.31
N ALA A 360 27.44 9.15 -15.74
CA ALA A 360 27.18 8.04 -14.82
C ALA A 360 28.43 7.56 -14.09
N ARG A 361 29.62 7.64 -14.72
CA ARG A 361 30.87 7.21 -14.09
C ARG A 361 31.44 8.25 -13.14
N GLY A 362 31.28 9.52 -13.47
CA GLY A 362 31.69 10.64 -12.63
C GLY A 362 30.65 11.07 -11.60
N ASN A 363 29.50 10.38 -11.50
CA ASN A 363 28.42 10.65 -10.55
C ASN A 363 27.99 12.12 -10.52
N ARG A 364 27.81 12.72 -11.70
CA ARG A 364 27.53 14.15 -11.85
C ARG A 364 26.68 14.44 -13.07
N VAL A 365 26.10 15.63 -13.11
CA VAL A 365 25.34 16.14 -14.27
C VAL A 365 25.97 17.46 -14.70
N PHE A 366 26.25 17.60 -15.99
CA PHE A 366 26.79 18.84 -16.57
C PHE A 366 25.69 19.71 -17.14
N LYS A 367 25.87 21.02 -16.99
CA LYS A 367 25.16 22.07 -17.73
C LYS A 367 26.13 22.69 -18.74
N ILE A 368 25.73 22.73 -20.01
CA ILE A 368 26.52 23.23 -21.13
C ILE A 368 25.74 24.38 -21.78
N PRO A 369 26.07 25.65 -21.47
CA PRO A 369 25.45 26.79 -22.13
C PRO A 369 25.90 26.91 -23.60
N VAL A 370 25.07 27.49 -24.46
CA VAL A 370 25.32 27.64 -25.92
C VAL A 370 26.70 28.26 -26.22
N ASP A 371 27.12 29.27 -25.45
CA ASP A 371 28.40 29.97 -25.58
C ASP A 371 29.19 30.01 -24.26
N GLY A 372 28.92 29.06 -23.35
CA GLY A 372 29.50 29.06 -22.01
C GLY A 372 30.42 27.88 -21.74
N THR A 373 31.13 27.94 -20.63
CA THR A 373 31.94 26.81 -20.14
C THR A 373 31.01 25.75 -19.51
N PRO A 374 31.15 24.46 -19.87
CA PRO A 374 30.46 23.38 -19.17
C PRO A 374 30.76 23.37 -17.67
N THR A 375 29.72 23.29 -16.84
CA THR A 375 29.85 23.29 -15.38
C THR A 375 29.02 22.16 -14.76
N PRO A 376 29.51 21.44 -13.74
CA PRO A 376 28.70 20.47 -13.01
C PRO A 376 27.59 21.17 -12.21
N LEU A 377 26.40 20.56 -12.15
CA LEU A 377 25.28 21.00 -11.33
C LEU A 377 25.42 20.52 -9.88
N PRO A 378 24.91 21.27 -8.89
CA PRO A 378 25.05 20.97 -7.46
C PRO A 378 24.05 19.90 -6.99
N PHE A 379 24.11 18.70 -7.57
CA PHE A 379 23.38 17.54 -7.05
C PHE A 379 24.20 16.87 -5.93
N PRO A 380 23.61 16.63 -4.74
CA PRO A 380 24.29 15.95 -3.66
C PRO A 380 24.32 14.44 -3.91
N GLU A 381 25.49 13.82 -3.74
CA GLU A 381 25.63 12.36 -3.60
C GLU A 381 24.91 11.53 -4.67
N LEU A 382 25.07 11.87 -5.95
CA LEU A 382 24.57 11.01 -7.03
C LEU A 382 25.35 9.70 -7.10
N SER A 383 24.71 8.65 -7.60
CA SER A 383 25.29 7.35 -7.90
C SER A 383 24.72 6.83 -9.21
N GLN A 384 25.58 6.73 -10.23
CA GLN A 384 25.18 6.28 -11.57
C GLN A 384 23.94 7.01 -12.14
N PRO A 385 23.97 8.35 -12.26
CA PRO A 385 22.87 9.09 -12.88
C PRO A 385 22.60 8.59 -14.31
N GLN A 386 21.35 8.20 -14.59
CA GLN A 386 20.94 7.60 -15.86
C GLN A 386 20.30 8.66 -16.76
N GLY A 387 19.00 8.92 -16.60
CA GLY A 387 18.24 9.91 -17.35
C GLY A 387 18.25 11.34 -16.78
N VAL A 388 17.99 12.32 -17.64
CA VAL A 388 17.83 13.73 -17.33
C VAL A 388 16.71 14.35 -18.16
N ALA A 389 15.87 15.16 -17.53
CA ALA A 389 14.88 15.99 -18.20
C ALA A 389 14.93 17.43 -17.70
N VAL A 390 14.38 18.35 -18.48
CA VAL A 390 14.26 19.75 -18.11
C VAL A 390 12.88 20.27 -18.47
N ASP A 391 12.21 20.92 -17.51
CA ASP A 391 10.89 21.52 -17.76
C ASP A 391 10.99 22.91 -18.39
N GLY A 392 9.85 23.46 -18.81
CA GLY A 392 9.77 24.80 -19.41
C GLY A 392 10.21 25.94 -18.48
N ALA A 393 10.29 25.72 -17.16
CA ALA A 393 10.82 26.67 -16.20
C ALA A 393 12.34 26.57 -16.02
N GLY A 394 12.99 25.58 -16.66
CA GLY A 394 14.41 25.31 -16.55
C GLY A 394 14.79 24.48 -15.31
N THR A 395 13.83 23.84 -14.66
CA THR A 395 14.10 22.87 -13.60
C THR A 395 14.63 21.58 -14.21
N VAL A 396 15.73 21.05 -13.66
CA VAL A 396 16.36 19.82 -14.11
C VAL A 396 15.93 18.66 -13.22
N TYR A 397 15.49 17.56 -13.81
CA TYR A 397 15.14 16.30 -13.16
C TYR A 397 16.18 15.27 -13.56
N VAL A 398 16.68 14.49 -12.60
CA VAL A 398 17.75 13.51 -12.82
C VAL A 398 17.36 12.19 -12.17
N VAL A 399 17.46 11.10 -12.91
CA VAL A 399 17.35 9.76 -12.36
C VAL A 399 18.67 9.38 -11.70
N ASP A 400 18.67 9.26 -10.39
CA ASP A 400 19.81 8.78 -9.59
C ASP A 400 19.71 7.27 -9.46
N GLY A 401 20.07 6.56 -10.54
CA GLY A 401 19.77 5.14 -10.73
C GLY A 401 20.35 4.24 -9.64
N GLY A 402 21.56 4.52 -9.16
CA GLY A 402 22.20 3.77 -8.09
C GLY A 402 21.56 3.93 -6.71
N HIS A 403 20.73 4.97 -6.52
CA HIS A 403 19.91 5.18 -5.32
C HIS A 403 18.42 4.97 -5.57
N HIS A 404 18.02 4.52 -6.77
CA HIS A 404 16.63 4.23 -7.14
C HIS A 404 15.66 5.39 -6.90
N ARG A 405 16.09 6.62 -7.17
CA ARG A 405 15.29 7.84 -6.93
C ARG A 405 15.38 8.83 -8.09
N VAL A 406 14.53 9.85 -8.03
CA VAL A 406 14.60 11.01 -8.94
C VAL A 406 14.87 12.27 -8.13
N MET A 407 15.86 13.05 -8.55
CA MET A 407 16.26 14.31 -7.95
C MET A 407 15.81 15.48 -8.82
N LYS A 408 15.44 16.60 -8.20
CA LYS A 408 15.02 17.85 -8.85
C LYS A 408 15.96 18.99 -8.47
N LEU A 409 16.40 19.78 -9.44
CA LEU A 409 17.11 21.04 -9.25
C LEU A 409 16.37 22.17 -9.95
N THR A 410 15.62 22.95 -9.18
CA THR A 410 14.95 24.15 -9.67
C THR A 410 15.96 25.14 -10.23
N ALA A 411 15.60 25.86 -11.29
CA ALA A 411 16.49 26.82 -11.94
C ALA A 411 17.08 27.81 -10.93
N ASN A 412 18.42 27.91 -10.92
CA ASN A 412 19.21 28.76 -10.01
C ASN A 412 19.11 28.42 -8.51
N ALA A 413 18.48 27.31 -8.13
CA ALA A 413 18.51 26.84 -6.75
C ALA A 413 19.94 26.40 -6.36
N PRO A 414 20.35 26.62 -5.10
CA PRO A 414 21.69 26.25 -4.65
C PRO A 414 21.88 24.74 -4.48
N THR A 415 20.79 23.98 -4.30
CA THR A 415 20.80 22.54 -3.99
C THR A 415 19.64 21.82 -4.65
N ALA A 416 19.89 20.59 -5.08
CA ALA A 416 18.83 19.69 -5.54
C ALA A 416 18.06 19.06 -4.36
N THR A 417 16.83 18.61 -4.62
CA THR A 417 15.92 17.97 -3.65
C THR A 417 15.41 16.65 -4.20
N ASP A 418 15.19 15.68 -3.31
CA ASP A 418 14.56 14.40 -3.67
C ASP A 418 13.07 14.62 -3.95
N LEU A 419 12.53 14.02 -5.02
CA LEU A 419 11.08 14.05 -5.26
C LEU A 419 10.33 13.08 -4.35
N LEU A 420 11.03 12.15 -3.67
CA LEU A 420 10.45 11.14 -2.80
C LEU A 420 9.41 10.27 -3.54
N LEU A 421 9.72 9.91 -4.79
CA LEU A 421 8.88 9.05 -5.60
C LEU A 421 8.96 7.62 -5.08
N GLU A 422 7.83 7.07 -4.68
CA GLU A 422 7.75 5.71 -4.14
C GLU A 422 7.57 4.67 -5.26
N GLY A 423 8.05 3.44 -5.02
CA GLY A 423 7.82 2.30 -5.90
C GLY A 423 8.78 2.16 -7.09
N LEU A 424 9.86 2.94 -7.17
CA LEU A 424 10.89 2.74 -8.19
C LEU A 424 11.78 1.52 -7.86
N VAL A 425 12.05 0.66 -8.84
CA VAL A 425 12.89 -0.54 -8.66
C VAL A 425 14.27 -0.36 -9.30
N ASP A 426 14.33 0.08 -10.55
CA ASP A 426 15.56 0.40 -11.29
C ASP A 426 15.19 1.47 -12.34
N PRO A 427 15.00 2.73 -11.89
CA PRO A 427 14.60 3.81 -12.77
C PRO A 427 15.71 4.11 -13.79
N TYR A 428 15.31 4.32 -15.04
CA TYR A 428 16.23 4.49 -16.16
C TYR A 428 16.17 5.89 -16.75
N ASP A 429 14.99 6.31 -17.23
CA ASP A 429 14.80 7.60 -17.87
C ASP A 429 13.62 8.37 -17.25
N VAL A 430 13.61 9.70 -17.45
CA VAL A 430 12.61 10.62 -16.92
C VAL A 430 12.16 11.60 -17.98
N ALA A 431 10.85 11.90 -18.01
CA ALA A 431 10.28 13.01 -18.77
C ALA A 431 9.32 13.82 -17.91
N VAL A 432 9.14 15.09 -18.24
CA VAL A 432 8.24 16.00 -17.52
C VAL A 432 7.34 16.72 -18.50
N ASP A 433 6.04 16.74 -18.23
CA ASP A 433 5.07 17.43 -19.08
C ASP A 433 4.86 18.90 -18.67
N ASN A 434 4.12 19.65 -19.49
CA ASN A 434 3.81 21.06 -19.23
C ASN A 434 2.92 21.29 -17.99
N ALA A 435 2.27 20.25 -17.47
CA ALA A 435 1.50 20.31 -16.22
C ALA A 435 2.38 20.00 -15.00
N GLY A 436 3.65 19.64 -15.21
CA GLY A 436 4.59 19.25 -14.16
C GLY A 436 4.45 17.81 -13.70
N ASN A 437 3.70 16.95 -14.41
CA ASN A 437 3.72 15.52 -14.15
C ASN A 437 5.06 14.94 -14.56
N VAL A 438 5.60 14.05 -13.74
CA VAL A 438 6.88 13.37 -13.97
C VAL A 438 6.59 11.93 -14.38
N PHE A 439 7.16 11.51 -15.51
CA PHE A 439 7.06 10.16 -16.03
C PHE A 439 8.43 9.50 -15.91
N VAL A 440 8.48 8.30 -15.34
CA VAL A 440 9.73 7.58 -15.10
C VAL A 440 9.62 6.19 -15.69
N THR A 441 10.57 5.82 -16.55
CA THR A 441 10.71 4.43 -16.98
C THR A 441 11.47 3.66 -15.91
N ASP A 442 10.87 2.59 -15.42
CA ASP A 442 11.40 1.72 -14.37
C ASP A 442 11.73 0.37 -15.00
N ARG A 443 13.01 0.18 -15.32
CA ARG A 443 13.50 -0.97 -16.08
C ARG A 443 13.41 -2.26 -15.29
N GLY A 444 13.69 -2.20 -13.99
CA GLY A 444 13.56 -3.32 -13.07
C GLY A 444 12.12 -3.64 -12.73
N GLY A 445 11.26 -2.62 -12.67
CA GLY A 445 9.82 -2.77 -12.50
C GLY A 445 9.06 -3.12 -13.78
N HIS A 446 9.75 -3.15 -14.94
CA HIS A 446 9.15 -3.46 -16.25
C HIS A 446 7.95 -2.57 -16.56
N ARG A 447 8.07 -1.26 -16.32
CA ARG A 447 6.93 -0.33 -16.42
C ARG A 447 7.36 1.11 -16.67
N VAL A 448 6.40 1.95 -17.06
CA VAL A 448 6.48 3.40 -16.94
C VAL A 448 5.50 3.86 -15.88
N LEU A 449 5.91 4.75 -14.98
CA LEU A 449 5.08 5.32 -13.92
C LEU A 449 4.83 6.82 -14.18
N LYS A 450 3.67 7.31 -13.78
CA LYS A 450 3.30 8.73 -13.80
C LYS A 450 3.12 9.26 -12.38
N PHE A 451 3.83 10.33 -12.06
CA PHE A 451 3.71 11.03 -10.78
C PHE A 451 3.13 12.43 -11.02
N PRO A 452 2.09 12.85 -10.29
CA PRO A 452 1.59 14.21 -10.37
C PRO A 452 2.65 15.21 -9.85
N PRO A 453 2.56 16.49 -10.23
CA PRO A 453 3.43 17.52 -9.68
C PRO A 453 3.38 17.51 -8.15
N ALA A 454 4.56 17.50 -7.52
CA ALA A 454 4.67 17.62 -6.06
C ALA A 454 4.01 18.94 -5.60
N GLN A 455 3.07 18.85 -4.65
CA GLN A 455 2.39 20.01 -4.07
C GLN A 455 3.28 20.83 -3.15
#